data_AF-A0A376VXB8-F1
#
_entry.id   AF-A0A376VXB8-F1
#
_cell.length_a   1.000
_cell.length_b   1.000
_cell.length_c   1.000
_cell.angle_alpha   90.00
_cell.angle_beta   90.00
_cell.angle_gamma   90.00
#
_symmetry.space_group_name_H-M   'P 1'
#
loop_
_entity.id
_entity.type
_entity.pdbx_description
1 polymer ?
#
loop_
_entity_poly.entity_id
_entity_poly.type
_entity_poly.pdbx_seq_one_letter_code
_entity_poly.pdbx_strand_id
1 'polypeptide(L)'
;MSVEKLIVDHMETWTSALQTRSTAGRGSSGKIDLYGIKKLRELILELAVRGKLVPQDPNDEPASELLKRIAAEKAELVKQGKIKKQKPLPEISEEEKPFELPEGWEWVTFSHLGYFFGGKTPSKMKDEYWGGTIPWVTPKDMKTNLIVDSEDKVTPLALEDGLTKVSPGSILFVARSGILRRIFPVAITSIECTVNQDIKYYHHFLVIFHTIYY
;
A
#
# COMPACT_ATOMS: atom_id res chain seq x y z
N MET A 1 -19.32 -1.15 -22.05
CA MET A 1 -18.36 -0.87 -23.15
C MET A 1 -17.25 -1.90 -23.03
N SER A 2 -16.96 -2.68 -24.07
CA SER A 2 -15.97 -3.77 -23.97
C SER A 2 -14.55 -3.22 -23.91
N VAL A 3 -13.63 -3.98 -23.30
CA VAL A 3 -12.22 -3.58 -23.16
C VAL A 3 -11.58 -3.37 -24.53
N GLU A 4 -11.92 -4.20 -25.50
CA GLU A 4 -11.42 -4.11 -26.87
C GLU A 4 -11.81 -2.79 -27.53
N LYS A 5 -13.05 -2.34 -27.35
CA LYS A 5 -13.52 -1.05 -27.89
C LYS A 5 -12.75 0.13 -27.27
N LEU A 6 -12.51 0.07 -25.97
CA LEU A 6 -11.79 1.12 -25.24
C LEU A 6 -10.31 1.18 -25.65
N ILE A 7 -9.69 0.03 -25.92
CA ILE A 7 -8.35 -0.06 -26.49
C ILE A 7 -8.32 0.57 -27.89
N VAL A 8 -9.26 0.22 -28.77
CA VAL A 8 -9.34 0.76 -30.14
C VAL A 8 -9.55 2.27 -30.15
N ASP A 9 -10.45 2.79 -29.31
CA ASP A 9 -10.78 4.23 -29.25
C ASP A 9 -9.58 5.08 -28.78
N HIS A 10 -8.60 4.49 -28.09
CA HIS A 10 -7.39 5.17 -27.61
C HIS A 10 -6.11 4.86 -28.42
N MET A 11 -6.20 4.05 -29.49
CA MET A 11 -5.04 3.64 -30.30
C MET A 11 -4.25 4.82 -30.89
N GLU A 12 -4.92 5.88 -31.37
CA GLU A 12 -4.26 7.07 -31.90
C GLU A 12 -3.41 7.79 -30.84
N THR A 13 -3.87 7.77 -29.59
CA THR A 13 -3.12 8.35 -28.46
C THR A 13 -1.86 7.54 -28.16
N TRP A 14 -1.91 6.22 -28.27
CA TRP A 14 -0.76 5.35 -27.97
C TRP A 14 0.26 5.27 -29.09
N THR A 15 -0.19 5.35 -30.33
CA THR A 15 0.69 5.40 -31.52
C THR A 15 1.42 6.75 -31.65
N SER A 16 0.97 7.80 -30.96
CA SER A 16 1.71 9.05 -30.80
C SER A 16 2.91 8.90 -29.85
N ALA A 17 3.93 8.17 -30.29
CA ALA A 17 5.10 7.81 -29.49
C ALA A 17 6.01 9.00 -29.13
N LEU A 18 5.92 10.12 -29.86
CA LEU A 18 6.87 11.23 -29.79
C LEU A 18 6.12 12.58 -29.77
N GLN A 19 6.07 13.26 -28.62
CA GLN A 19 5.73 14.68 -28.57
C GLN A 19 7.04 15.46 -28.34
N THR A 20 7.43 16.30 -29.30
CA THR A 20 8.60 17.18 -29.14
C THR A 20 8.20 18.39 -28.30
N ARG A 21 8.74 18.54 -27.09
CA ARG A 21 8.62 19.81 -26.36
C ARG A 21 9.48 20.87 -27.04
N SER A 22 8.88 22.00 -27.41
CA SER A 22 9.62 23.20 -27.78
C SER A 22 10.17 23.87 -26.51
N THR A 23 11.46 23.70 -26.23
CA THR A 23 12.17 24.54 -25.25
C THR A 23 12.60 25.82 -25.94
N ALA A 24 11.97 26.95 -25.62
CA ALA A 24 12.46 28.27 -26.00
C ALA A 24 13.74 28.60 -25.21
N GLY A 25 14.90 28.25 -25.76
CA GLY A 25 16.21 28.53 -25.15
C GLY A 25 17.37 27.99 -25.99
N ARG A 26 18.52 28.68 -25.95
CA ARG A 26 19.76 28.29 -26.65
C ARG A 26 20.32 27.00 -26.06
N GLY A 27 19.86 25.87 -26.57
CA GLY A 27 20.25 24.53 -26.12
C GLY A 27 19.19 23.50 -26.51
N SER A 28 18.95 23.32 -27.81
CA SER A 28 17.97 22.35 -28.31
C SER A 28 18.57 20.95 -28.26
N SER A 29 18.43 20.28 -27.11
CA SER A 29 18.33 18.82 -27.11
C SER A 29 16.85 18.49 -26.92
N GLY A 30 16.16 18.18 -28.03
CA GLY A 30 14.77 17.79 -27.99
C GLY A 30 14.62 16.52 -27.17
N LYS A 31 14.19 16.64 -25.91
CA LYS A 31 13.85 15.48 -25.10
C LYS A 31 12.59 14.84 -25.69
N ILE A 32 12.75 13.61 -26.17
CA ILE A 32 11.64 12.77 -26.59
C ILE A 32 10.75 12.50 -25.36
N ASP A 33 9.48 12.89 -25.41
CA ASP A 33 8.48 12.52 -24.40
C ASP A 33 7.68 11.30 -24.89
N LEU A 34 7.76 10.19 -24.15
CA LEU A 34 7.07 8.92 -24.43
C LEU A 34 5.59 9.00 -23.99
N TYR A 35 4.86 10.00 -24.49
CA TYR A 35 3.50 10.32 -24.05
C TYR A 35 2.52 9.15 -24.26
N GLY A 36 2.47 8.58 -25.47
CA GLY A 36 1.59 7.45 -25.79
C GLY A 36 1.81 6.22 -24.90
N ILE A 37 3.09 5.88 -24.61
CA ILE A 37 3.43 4.75 -23.73
C ILE A 37 2.97 5.00 -22.29
N LYS A 38 3.09 6.24 -21.78
CA LYS A 38 2.59 6.60 -20.45
C LYS A 38 1.08 6.42 -20.37
N LYS A 39 0.33 6.90 -21.37
CA LYS A 39 -1.13 6.77 -21.42
C LYS A 39 -1.60 5.33 -21.52
N LEU A 40 -0.89 4.48 -22.27
CA LEU A 40 -1.19 3.05 -22.32
C LEU A 40 -1.00 2.38 -20.96
N ARG A 41 0.10 2.67 -20.26
CA ARG A 41 0.35 2.14 -18.91
C ARG A 41 -0.74 2.57 -17.92
N GLU A 42 -1.14 3.83 -17.97
CA GLU A 42 -2.25 4.34 -17.15
C GLU A 42 -3.54 3.56 -17.41
N LEU A 43 -3.90 3.32 -18.68
CA LEU A 43 -5.11 2.56 -18.99
C LEU A 43 -5.02 1.10 -18.53
N ILE A 44 -3.90 0.42 -18.81
CA ILE A 44 -3.73 -0.99 -18.38
C ILE A 44 -3.89 -1.09 -16.87
N LEU A 45 -3.31 -0.17 -16.10
CA LEU A 45 -3.47 -0.13 -14.65
C LEU A 45 -4.92 0.12 -14.24
N GLU A 46 -5.63 1.05 -14.90
CA GLU A 46 -7.05 1.30 -14.65
C GLU A 46 -7.90 0.03 -14.88
N LEU A 47 -7.65 -0.68 -15.98
CA LEU A 47 -8.34 -1.92 -16.31
C LEU A 47 -8.00 -3.04 -15.33
N ALA A 48 -6.74 -3.13 -14.89
CA ALA A 48 -6.28 -4.09 -13.90
C ALA A 48 -7.01 -3.91 -12.57
N VAL A 49 -7.05 -2.66 -12.08
CA VAL A 49 -7.72 -2.30 -10.81
C VAL A 49 -9.23 -2.56 -10.87
N ARG A 50 -9.84 -2.47 -12.05
CA ARG A 50 -11.26 -2.79 -12.25
C ARG A 50 -11.55 -4.29 -12.46
N GLY A 51 -10.54 -5.15 -12.44
CA GLY A 51 -10.71 -6.59 -12.71
C GLY A 51 -11.10 -6.90 -14.15
N LYS A 52 -10.84 -6.01 -15.12
CA LYS A 52 -11.25 -6.17 -16.53
C LYS A 52 -10.20 -6.80 -17.42
N LEU A 53 -9.02 -7.10 -16.88
CA LEU A 53 -7.92 -7.67 -17.66
C LEU A 53 -7.96 -9.20 -17.76
N VAL A 54 -8.71 -9.87 -16.89
CA VAL A 54 -8.81 -11.33 -16.88
C VAL A 54 -10.27 -11.77 -16.74
N PRO A 55 -10.69 -12.84 -17.46
CA PRO A 55 -12.01 -13.43 -17.28
C PRO A 55 -12.28 -13.78 -15.82
N GLN A 56 -13.49 -13.50 -15.34
CA GLN A 56 -13.92 -13.87 -13.99
C GLN A 56 -14.50 -15.28 -14.02
N ASP A 57 -14.12 -16.14 -13.06
CA ASP A 57 -14.73 -17.45 -12.88
C ASP A 57 -15.90 -17.34 -11.89
N PRO A 58 -17.14 -17.67 -12.28
CA PRO A 58 -18.28 -17.65 -11.36
C PRO A 58 -18.16 -18.63 -10.18
N ASN A 59 -17.23 -19.59 -10.24
CA ASN A 59 -16.98 -20.54 -9.16
C ASN A 59 -15.93 -20.05 -8.16
N ASP A 60 -15.31 -18.88 -8.38
CA ASP A 60 -14.37 -18.29 -7.44
C ASP A 60 -15.06 -17.98 -6.09
N GLU A 61 -14.31 -18.11 -5.00
CA GLU A 61 -14.82 -17.75 -3.67
C GLU A 61 -15.13 -16.24 -3.65
N PRO A 62 -16.39 -15.84 -3.33
CA PRO A 62 -16.73 -14.43 -3.27
C PRO A 62 -16.02 -13.77 -2.08
N ALA A 63 -15.66 -12.50 -2.25
CA ALA A 63 -15.00 -11.68 -1.23
C ALA A 63 -15.79 -11.65 0.10
N SER A 64 -17.11 -11.83 0.03
CA SER A 64 -18.00 -11.93 1.19
C SER A 64 -17.58 -13.01 2.20
N GLU A 65 -17.07 -14.16 1.74
CA GLU A 65 -16.62 -15.25 2.61
C GLU A 65 -15.31 -14.88 3.32
N LEU A 66 -14.37 -14.26 2.61
CA LEU A 66 -13.15 -13.73 3.22
C LEU A 66 -13.47 -12.66 4.26
N LEU A 67 -14.42 -11.76 3.97
CA LEU A 67 -14.85 -10.71 4.90
C LEU A 67 -15.49 -11.29 6.16
N LYS A 68 -16.27 -12.37 6.06
CA LYS A 68 -16.79 -13.10 7.23
C LYS A 68 -15.67 -13.66 8.10
N ARG A 69 -14.64 -14.27 7.49
CA ARG A 69 -13.46 -14.79 8.22
C ARG A 69 -12.70 -13.66 8.91
N ILE A 70 -12.48 -12.54 8.23
CA ILE A 70 -11.83 -11.34 8.78
C ILE A 70 -12.63 -10.78 9.95
N ALA A 71 -13.96 -10.72 9.85
CA ALA A 71 -14.82 -10.24 10.93
C ALA A 71 -14.75 -11.15 12.17
N ALA A 72 -14.69 -12.47 11.98
CA ALA A 72 -14.51 -13.44 13.06
C ALA A 72 -13.14 -13.28 13.75
N GLU A 73 -12.06 -13.18 12.97
CA GLU A 73 -10.71 -12.97 13.50
C GLU A 73 -10.62 -11.64 14.27
N LYS A 74 -11.19 -10.57 13.73
CA LYS A 74 -11.28 -9.27 14.41
C LYS A 74 -12.01 -9.39 15.74
N ALA A 75 -13.14 -10.11 15.79
CA ALA A 75 -13.90 -10.30 17.03
C ALA A 75 -13.09 -11.05 18.11
N GLU A 76 -12.32 -12.06 17.70
CA GLU A 76 -11.46 -12.82 18.60
C GLU A 76 -10.28 -11.97 19.12
N LEU A 77 -9.65 -11.16 18.27
CA LEU A 77 -8.59 -10.22 18.70
C LEU A 77 -9.10 -9.15 19.67
N VAL A 78 -10.36 -8.68 19.51
CA VAL A 78 -11.01 -7.78 20.47
C VAL A 78 -11.23 -8.50 21.80
N LYS A 79 -11.71 -9.75 21.76
CA LYS A 79 -11.95 -10.57 22.97
C LYS A 79 -10.66 -10.86 23.74
N GLN A 80 -9.55 -11.05 23.05
CA GLN A 80 -8.21 -11.21 23.63
C GLN A 80 -7.61 -9.90 24.14
N GLY A 81 -8.25 -8.75 23.89
CA GLY A 81 -7.75 -7.43 24.32
C GLY A 81 -6.54 -6.92 23.52
N LYS A 82 -6.16 -7.60 22.43
CA LYS A 82 -5.04 -7.19 21.56
C LYS A 82 -5.37 -5.92 20.76
N ILE A 83 -6.65 -5.72 20.45
CA ILE A 83 -7.15 -4.52 19.78
C ILE A 83 -8.35 -3.94 20.53
N LYS A 84 -8.49 -2.61 20.47
CA LYS A 84 -9.67 -1.93 21.04
C LYS A 84 -10.88 -2.16 20.15
N LYS A 85 -12.06 -2.32 20.77
CA LYS A 85 -13.32 -2.36 20.04
C LYS A 85 -13.51 -1.05 19.28
N GLN A 86 -13.53 -1.13 17.96
CA GLN A 86 -13.78 0.00 17.09
C GLN A 86 -15.27 0.33 17.07
N LYS A 87 -15.60 1.59 16.80
CA LYS A 87 -16.98 1.97 16.47
C LYS A 87 -17.41 1.22 15.20
N PRO A 88 -18.70 0.90 15.03
CA PRO A 88 -19.23 0.43 13.77
C PRO A 88 -18.77 1.37 12.65
N LEU A 89 -18.19 0.80 11.60
CA LEU A 89 -17.75 1.57 10.44
C LEU A 89 -19.01 1.98 9.66
N PRO A 90 -19.04 3.19 9.08
CA PRO A 90 -20.13 3.60 8.22
C PRO A 90 -20.21 2.66 7.01
N GLU A 91 -21.43 2.46 6.51
CA GLU A 91 -21.64 1.80 5.22
C GLU A 91 -21.06 2.67 4.11
N ILE A 92 -20.52 2.01 3.07
CA ILE A 92 -19.97 2.69 1.89
C ILE A 92 -21.16 3.17 1.06
N SER A 93 -21.27 4.47 0.87
CA SER A 93 -22.37 5.05 0.10
C SER A 93 -22.22 4.78 -1.40
N GLU A 94 -23.29 4.92 -2.18
CA GLU A 94 -23.21 4.75 -3.64
C GLU A 94 -22.29 5.79 -4.31
N GLU A 95 -22.19 6.98 -3.73
CA GLU A 95 -21.30 8.04 -4.22
C GLU A 95 -19.82 7.71 -4.02
N GLU A 96 -19.49 6.86 -3.05
CA GLU A 96 -18.12 6.38 -2.79
C GLU A 96 -17.71 5.23 -3.73
N LYS A 97 -18.62 4.69 -4.53
CA LYS A 97 -18.38 3.58 -5.46
C LYS A 97 -18.10 4.13 -6.86
N PRO A 98 -16.81 4.26 -7.27
CA PRO A 98 -16.47 4.93 -8.53
C PRO A 98 -16.84 4.13 -9.78
N PHE A 99 -17.09 2.82 -9.66
CA PHE A 99 -17.43 1.94 -10.78
C PHE A 99 -18.10 0.65 -10.30
N GLU A 100 -18.73 -0.06 -11.24
CA GLU A 100 -19.29 -1.40 -11.05
C GLU A 100 -18.18 -2.45 -10.89
N LEU A 101 -18.29 -3.26 -9.83
CA LEU A 101 -17.37 -4.34 -9.55
C LEU A 101 -17.70 -5.60 -10.37
N PRO A 102 -16.70 -6.46 -10.62
CA PRO A 102 -16.96 -7.81 -11.10
C PRO A 102 -17.78 -8.64 -10.12
N GLU A 103 -18.37 -9.73 -10.62
CA GLU A 103 -19.08 -10.69 -9.77
C GLU A 103 -18.15 -11.26 -8.69
N GLY A 104 -18.66 -11.43 -7.47
CA GLY A 104 -17.90 -11.92 -6.32
C GLY A 104 -17.01 -10.88 -5.63
N TRP A 105 -16.78 -9.69 -6.20
CA TRP A 105 -16.02 -8.63 -5.55
C TRP A 105 -16.90 -7.77 -4.63
N GLU A 106 -16.30 -7.24 -3.56
CA GLU A 106 -17.00 -6.33 -2.64
C GLU A 106 -16.18 -5.07 -2.34
N TRP A 107 -16.88 -3.94 -2.27
CA TRP A 107 -16.31 -2.71 -1.76
C TRP A 107 -16.15 -2.82 -0.24
N VAL A 108 -14.93 -2.55 0.25
CA VAL A 108 -14.62 -2.61 1.68
C VAL A 108 -13.68 -1.48 2.07
N THR A 109 -13.87 -0.91 3.25
CA THR A 109 -12.93 0.09 3.79
C THR A 109 -11.74 -0.59 4.46
N PHE A 110 -10.56 0.02 4.37
CA PHE A 110 -9.31 -0.52 4.93
C PHE A 110 -9.41 -0.90 6.42
N SER A 111 -10.26 -0.21 7.18
CA SER A 111 -10.49 -0.47 8.61
C SER A 111 -11.26 -1.77 8.90
N HIS A 112 -11.90 -2.36 7.90
CA HIS A 112 -12.48 -3.70 8.01
C HIS A 112 -11.41 -4.79 7.91
N LEU A 113 -10.40 -4.58 7.06
CA LEU A 113 -9.38 -5.59 6.75
C LEU A 113 -8.23 -5.63 7.77
N GLY A 114 -8.12 -4.61 8.63
CA GLY A 114 -6.98 -4.45 9.52
C GLY A 114 -7.01 -3.14 10.29
N TYR A 115 -5.85 -2.77 10.84
CA TYR A 115 -5.73 -1.65 11.77
C TYR A 115 -4.40 -0.93 11.60
N PHE A 116 -4.43 0.38 11.85
CA PHE A 116 -3.29 1.28 11.71
C PHE A 116 -2.65 1.57 13.06
N PHE A 117 -1.34 1.72 13.06
CA PHE A 117 -0.57 2.14 14.22
C PHE A 117 0.49 3.17 13.86
N GLY A 118 0.96 3.87 14.89
CA GLY A 118 2.12 4.73 14.81
C GLY A 118 3.38 4.06 15.35
N GLY A 119 4.50 4.44 14.76
CA GLY A 119 5.80 4.21 15.38
C GLY A 119 6.10 5.15 16.53
N LYS A 120 7.28 4.93 17.11
CA LYS A 120 7.84 5.70 18.23
C LYS A 120 9.34 5.86 18.03
N THR A 121 9.88 6.93 18.61
CA THR A 121 11.30 7.23 18.54
C THR A 121 11.93 6.98 19.92
N PRO A 122 12.92 6.08 20.04
CA PRO A 122 13.64 5.88 21.29
C PRO A 122 14.51 7.11 21.57
N SER A 123 14.91 7.30 22.84
CA SER A 123 15.82 8.38 23.18
C SER A 123 17.18 8.19 22.50
N LYS A 124 17.63 9.20 21.77
CA LYS A 124 18.98 9.21 21.16
C LYS A 124 20.10 9.45 22.16
N MET A 125 19.78 9.83 23.40
CA MET A 125 20.76 10.10 24.46
C MET A 125 21.09 8.84 25.29
N LYS A 126 20.31 7.77 25.13
CA LYS A 126 20.54 6.49 25.82
C LYS A 126 21.26 5.56 24.85
N ASP A 127 22.58 5.55 24.90
CA ASP A 127 23.40 4.72 23.99
C ASP A 127 23.06 3.24 24.06
N GLU A 128 22.61 2.76 25.24
CA GLU A 128 22.14 1.39 25.49
C GLU A 128 20.96 0.95 24.60
N TYR A 129 20.24 1.91 23.98
CA TYR A 129 19.13 1.63 23.09
C TYR A 129 19.56 1.32 21.66
N TRP A 130 20.82 1.59 21.32
CA TRP A 130 21.34 1.56 19.95
C TRP A 130 22.39 0.46 19.76
N GLY A 131 22.63 0.08 18.52
CA GLY A 131 23.64 -0.94 18.18
C GLY A 131 23.17 -2.39 18.43
N GLY A 132 21.86 -2.58 18.59
CA GLY A 132 21.27 -3.91 18.70
C GLY A 132 21.03 -4.59 17.35
N THR A 133 20.15 -5.58 17.33
CA THR A 133 19.85 -6.39 16.15
C THR A 133 18.46 -6.10 15.55
N ILE A 134 17.61 -5.34 16.24
CA ILE A 134 16.24 -5.08 15.82
C ILE A 134 16.21 -3.85 14.89
N PRO A 135 15.76 -3.98 13.63
CA PRO A 135 15.69 -2.86 12.71
C PRO A 135 14.75 -1.75 13.20
N TRP A 136 15.23 -0.50 13.17
CA TRP A 136 14.44 0.70 13.44
C TRP A 136 14.28 1.50 12.14
N VAL A 137 13.17 1.23 11.45
CA VAL A 137 12.88 1.75 10.11
C VAL A 137 12.47 3.21 10.18
N THR A 138 13.06 4.02 9.31
CA THR A 138 12.78 5.44 9.14
C THR A 138 12.43 5.76 7.69
N PRO A 139 11.96 6.99 7.38
CA PRO A 139 11.72 7.39 5.99
C PRO A 139 12.93 7.29 5.06
N LYS A 140 14.16 7.20 5.61
CA LYS A 140 15.38 7.01 4.80
C LYS A 140 15.43 5.62 4.14
N ASP A 141 14.91 4.62 4.85
CA ASP A 141 14.88 3.22 4.46
C ASP A 141 13.74 2.92 3.48
N MET A 142 12.73 3.79 3.40
CA MET A 142 11.50 3.63 2.60
C MET A 142 11.67 3.93 1.10
N LYS A 143 12.88 3.75 0.55
CA LYS A 143 13.16 3.92 -0.90
C LYS A 143 13.01 2.61 -1.69
N THR A 144 12.42 1.60 -1.07
CA THR A 144 12.18 0.25 -1.59
C THR A 144 10.73 -0.15 -1.30
N ASN A 145 10.20 -1.11 -2.04
CA ASN A 145 8.86 -1.68 -1.82
C ASN A 145 8.89 -2.83 -0.79
N LEU A 146 10.07 -3.34 -0.45
CA LEU A 146 10.25 -4.44 0.50
C LEU A 146 11.34 -4.10 1.50
N ILE A 147 10.99 -4.06 2.78
CA ILE A 147 11.93 -3.85 3.89
C ILE A 147 12.44 -5.22 4.35
N VAL A 148 13.76 -5.37 4.29
CA VAL A 148 14.50 -6.57 4.73
C VAL A 148 15.52 -6.24 5.83
N ASP A 149 15.86 -4.96 6.00
CA ASP A 149 16.73 -4.42 7.05
C ASP A 149 16.53 -2.89 7.15
N SER A 150 17.20 -2.23 8.11
CA SER A 150 17.31 -0.76 8.22
C SER A 150 18.73 -0.30 8.52
N GLU A 151 18.99 0.98 8.23
CA GLU A 151 20.26 1.65 8.52
C GLU A 151 20.60 1.62 10.03
N ASP A 152 19.65 2.04 10.86
CA ASP A 152 19.79 2.06 12.32
C ASP A 152 19.11 0.85 12.96
N LYS A 153 19.72 0.30 14.01
CA LYS A 153 19.19 -0.83 14.77
C LYS A 153 19.14 -0.52 16.27
N VAL A 154 18.11 -1.01 16.93
CA VAL A 154 17.86 -0.84 18.36
C VAL A 154 18.04 -2.15 19.12
N THR A 155 18.28 -2.04 20.42
CA THR A 155 18.40 -3.18 21.33
C THR A 155 17.02 -3.64 21.82
N PRO A 156 16.90 -4.87 22.36
CA PRO A 156 15.67 -5.33 23.02
C PRO A 156 15.22 -4.41 24.17
N LEU A 157 16.16 -3.76 24.86
CA LEU A 157 15.86 -2.80 25.92
C LEU A 157 15.01 -1.62 25.42
N ALA A 158 15.26 -1.14 24.18
CA ALA A 158 14.46 -0.08 23.60
C ALA A 158 13.01 -0.53 23.31
N LEU A 159 12.81 -1.82 22.96
CA LEU A 159 11.46 -2.40 22.85
C LEU A 159 10.75 -2.45 24.19
N GLU A 160 11.45 -2.89 25.23
CA GLU A 160 10.93 -2.94 26.61
C GLU A 160 10.55 -1.54 27.12
N ASP A 161 11.32 -0.51 26.77
CA ASP A 161 11.01 0.91 27.07
C ASP A 161 9.94 1.52 26.14
N GLY A 162 9.14 0.66 25.51
CA GLY A 162 7.87 1.04 24.92
C GLY A 162 7.89 1.35 23.44
N LEU A 163 8.95 1.00 22.68
CA LEU A 163 8.85 0.98 21.22
C LEU A 163 7.81 -0.03 20.75
N THR A 164 7.16 0.29 19.63
CA THR A 164 6.14 -0.58 19.05
C THR A 164 6.79 -1.54 18.08
N LYS A 165 6.70 -2.84 18.38
CA LYS A 165 7.10 -3.93 17.50
C LYS A 165 6.13 -4.07 16.32
N VAL A 166 6.66 -4.29 15.14
CA VAL A 166 5.93 -4.46 13.88
C VAL A 166 6.23 -5.83 13.31
N SER A 167 5.17 -6.59 13.04
CA SER A 167 5.27 -7.96 12.50
C SER A 167 5.59 -7.96 11.00
N PRO A 168 6.29 -9.00 10.50
CA PRO A 168 6.38 -9.29 9.07
C PRO A 168 5.01 -9.29 8.39
N GLY A 169 4.96 -8.89 7.12
CA GLY A 169 3.74 -8.75 6.31
C GLY A 169 2.97 -7.44 6.55
N SER A 170 3.38 -6.62 7.52
CA SER A 170 2.78 -5.29 7.72
C SER A 170 3.15 -4.34 6.59
N ILE A 171 2.20 -3.49 6.18
CA ILE A 171 2.45 -2.41 5.22
C ILE A 171 2.92 -1.18 5.99
N LEU A 172 4.09 -0.67 5.66
CA LEU A 172 4.65 0.56 6.18
C LEU A 172 4.41 1.69 5.18
N PHE A 173 4.10 2.89 5.67
CA PHE A 173 4.01 4.08 4.83
C PHE A 173 4.41 5.33 5.60
N VAL A 174 5.04 6.27 4.90
CA VAL A 174 5.44 7.54 5.50
C VAL A 174 4.21 8.43 5.62
N ALA A 175 3.90 8.89 6.82
CA ALA A 175 2.77 9.79 7.08
C ALA A 175 3.22 11.22 7.44
N ARG A 176 4.51 11.41 7.73
CA ARG A 176 5.08 12.72 8.04
C ARG A 176 6.50 12.82 7.52
N SER A 177 6.74 13.64 6.50
CA SER A 177 8.09 14.00 6.02
C SER A 177 7.98 14.96 4.83
N GLY A 178 9.03 15.75 4.58
CA GLY A 178 9.12 16.55 3.36
C GLY A 178 9.06 15.73 2.06
N ILE A 179 9.34 14.42 2.14
CA ILE A 179 9.25 13.49 1.00
C ILE A 179 7.84 13.42 0.40
N LEU A 180 6.81 13.64 1.23
CA LEU A 180 5.39 13.59 0.84
C LEU A 180 5.00 14.66 -0.16
N ARG A 181 5.80 15.71 -0.32
CA ARG A 181 5.60 16.72 -1.37
C ARG A 181 5.89 16.18 -2.79
N ARG A 182 6.57 15.02 -2.89
CA ARG A 182 7.02 14.45 -4.17
C ARG A 182 6.47 13.05 -4.38
N ILE A 183 6.54 12.21 -3.36
CA ILE A 183 6.13 10.80 -3.44
C ILE A 183 5.47 10.38 -2.13
N PHE A 184 4.63 9.35 -2.18
CA PHE A 184 4.08 8.65 -1.00
C PHE A 184 4.76 7.29 -0.87
N PRO A 185 5.84 7.15 -0.06
CA PRO A 185 6.55 5.89 0.09
C PRO A 185 5.70 4.85 0.83
N VAL A 186 5.60 3.66 0.26
CA VAL A 186 4.90 2.48 0.81
C VAL A 186 5.79 1.26 0.61
N ALA A 187 5.90 0.42 1.64
CA ALA A 187 6.68 -0.81 1.59
C ALA A 187 6.04 -1.90 2.45
N ILE A 188 6.30 -3.17 2.15
CA ILE A 188 5.96 -4.29 3.03
C ILE A 188 7.21 -4.68 3.80
N THR A 189 7.10 -4.95 5.11
CA THR A 189 8.22 -5.50 5.88
C THR A 189 8.20 -7.02 5.81
N SER A 190 9.32 -7.64 5.43
CA SER A 190 9.51 -9.11 5.45
C SER A 190 10.06 -9.62 6.77
N ILE A 191 10.51 -8.70 7.63
CA ILE A 191 11.15 -8.95 8.90
C ILE A 191 10.37 -8.26 10.03
N GLU A 192 10.62 -8.72 11.24
CA GLU A 192 10.22 -8.00 12.43
C GLU A 192 11.06 -6.74 12.58
N CYS A 193 10.41 -5.62 12.87
CA CYS A 193 11.09 -4.33 13.03
C CYS A 193 10.34 -3.41 14.00
N THR A 194 10.89 -2.22 14.18
CA THR A 194 10.25 -1.08 14.81
C THR A 194 10.27 0.08 13.83
N VAL A 195 9.38 1.06 14.00
CA VAL A 195 9.34 2.22 13.09
C VAL A 195 9.30 3.51 13.89
N ASN A 196 9.85 4.58 13.30
CA ASN A 196 9.83 5.90 13.93
C ASN A 196 8.44 6.57 13.87
N GLN A 197 8.30 7.72 14.52
CA GLN A 197 7.03 8.47 14.58
C GLN A 197 6.51 9.02 13.24
N ASP A 198 7.36 9.05 12.22
CA ASP A 198 7.05 9.56 10.89
C ASP A 198 6.39 8.51 9.99
N ILE A 199 6.55 7.23 10.37
CA ILE A 199 5.97 6.08 9.70
C ILE A 199 4.71 5.64 10.45
N LYS A 200 3.69 5.31 9.66
CA LYS A 200 2.55 4.53 10.10
C LYS A 200 2.66 3.15 9.47
N TYR A 201 2.09 2.18 10.15
CA TYR A 201 2.00 0.84 9.60
C TYR A 201 0.58 0.31 9.74
N TYR A 202 0.24 -0.56 8.81
CA TYR A 202 -1.02 -1.24 8.73
C TYR A 202 -0.79 -2.74 8.91
N HIS A 203 -1.53 -3.31 9.85
CA HIS A 203 -1.53 -4.74 10.12
C HIS A 203 -2.89 -5.32 9.72
N HIS A 204 -2.86 -6.31 8.84
CA HIS A 204 -4.04 -7.03 8.38
C HIS A 204 -4.53 -7.98 9.48
N PHE A 205 -5.84 -8.27 9.56
CA PHE A 205 -6.35 -9.29 10.49
C PHE A 205 -6.01 -10.70 10.03
N LEU A 206 -6.07 -10.95 8.73
CA LEU A 206 -5.65 -12.20 8.10
C LEU A 206 -4.67 -11.91 6.98
N VAL A 207 -3.76 -12.84 6.74
CA VAL A 207 -2.82 -12.76 5.62
C VAL A 207 -3.58 -13.01 4.32
N ILE A 208 -3.80 -11.96 3.52
CA ILE A 208 -4.56 -12.00 2.27
C ILE A 208 -3.62 -12.38 1.10
N PHE A 209 -2.84 -13.46 1.24
CA PHE A 209 -1.98 -13.98 0.16
C PHE A 209 -2.52 -15.30 -0.41
N HIS A 210 -3.83 -15.43 -0.51
CA HIS A 210 -4.42 -16.24 -1.56
C HIS A 210 -5.07 -15.26 -2.52
N THR A 211 -4.66 -15.33 -3.79
CA THR A 211 -5.27 -14.62 -4.92
C THR A 211 -4.79 -13.18 -5.18
N ILE A 212 -3.47 -13.02 -5.35
CA ILE A 212 -2.98 -12.17 -6.45
C ILE A 212 -2.00 -13.04 -7.26
N TYR A 213 -2.56 -14.03 -7.95
CA TYR A 213 -1.87 -14.65 -9.07
C TYR A 213 -2.30 -13.92 -10.33
N TYR A 214 -1.35 -13.23 -10.96
CA TYR A 214 -1.30 -13.05 -12.41
C TYR A 214 0.15 -13.24 -12.85
#